data_AF-A0A849YY15-F1
#
_entry.id   AF-A0A849YY15-F1
#
_cell.length_a   1.000
_cell.length_b   1.000
_cell.length_c   1.000
_cell.angle_alpha   90.00
_cell.angle_beta   90.00
_cell.angle_gamma   90.00
#
_symmetry.space_group_name_H-M   'P 1'
#
loop_
_entity.id
_entity.type
_entity.pdbx_description
1 polymer ?
#
loop_
_entity_poly.entity_id
_entity_poly.type
_entity_poly.pdbx_seq_one_letter_code
_entity_poly.pdbx_strand_id
1 'polypeptide(L)'
;MDASRLFEPPSLSRVPWDELQELDWVRALAGCVQDPIHHAEGDVWIHTRMVLESLLTMPAWRALADADRLAVWLGCLMHDIAKPRTTKVEDDGRVTAKGHSRAGELMARQILWEMGAPFALREEVCGLIRYHQVPFFLIGRSDAQRMSSEISLATRCDLLALVAEADMRGRHCADAERILLEIELFRELCREEGCFAEPRSFASPHTRFVYFRSEGRHPDQEAFDDSRTEMVLMCGLPGSGKDSYVREHFADWPVVSLDGLREELEVEWTDNQGQVLQAARERAKEHLRRREPFVWNATNLTRQRRSVILQLAADYGARTKIVYVESPATELYTQNRARKAVVSEQVIRRMASRWEMPALTEAHEVVLAVRG
;
A
#
# COMPACT_ATOMS: atom_id res chain seq x y z
N MET A 1 19.05 16.91 5.00
CA MET A 1 18.41 16.61 6.29
C MET A 1 18.91 15.23 6.71
N ASP A 2 19.31 15.01 7.97
CA ASP A 2 19.51 13.64 8.46
C ASP A 2 18.16 12.92 8.38
N ALA A 3 18.11 11.74 7.75
CA ALA A 3 16.87 10.99 7.53
C ALA A 3 16.12 10.72 8.84
N SER A 4 16.85 10.61 9.96
CA SER A 4 16.30 10.45 11.31
C SER A 4 15.35 11.59 11.71
N ARG A 5 15.65 12.84 11.31
CA ARG A 5 14.88 14.04 11.67
C ARG A 5 13.52 14.11 10.97
N LEU A 6 13.35 13.42 9.85
CA LEU A 6 12.06 13.36 9.15
C LEU A 6 11.02 12.54 9.95
N PHE A 7 11.49 11.69 10.87
CA PHE A 7 10.64 10.81 11.68
C PHE A 7 10.46 11.30 13.12
N GLU A 8 10.94 12.50 13.43
CA GLU A 8 10.64 13.17 14.69
C GLU A 8 9.26 13.85 14.61
N PRO A 9 8.55 14.02 15.75
CA PRO A 9 7.28 14.73 15.76
C PRO A 9 7.40 16.12 15.14
N PRO A 10 6.50 16.51 14.21
CA PRO A 10 6.59 17.78 13.52
C PRO A 10 6.34 18.95 14.48
N SER A 11 7.01 20.08 14.23
CA SER A 11 6.76 21.30 14.97
C SER A 11 5.31 21.77 14.77
N LEU A 12 4.65 22.16 15.87
CA LEU A 12 3.27 22.68 15.84
C LEU A 12 3.17 24.13 15.33
N SER A 13 4.30 24.81 15.16
CA SER A 13 4.33 26.26 14.88
C SER A 13 5.02 26.64 13.58
N ARG A 14 5.84 25.74 13.00
CA ARG A 14 6.58 26.04 11.76
C ARG A 14 6.84 24.79 10.94
N VAL A 15 6.94 24.96 9.62
CA VAL A 15 7.43 23.93 8.71
C VAL A 15 8.91 24.23 8.36
N PRO A 16 9.83 23.27 8.43
CA PRO A 16 11.24 23.48 8.11
C PRO A 16 11.47 23.46 6.58
N TRP A 17 11.03 24.52 5.89
CA TRP A 17 11.03 24.57 4.42
C TRP A 17 12.40 24.33 3.78
N ASP A 18 13.44 24.98 4.30
CA ASP A 18 14.80 24.87 3.75
C ASP A 18 15.33 23.44 3.89
N GLU A 19 15.10 22.81 5.05
CA GLU A 19 15.53 21.43 5.30
C GLU A 19 14.78 20.43 4.42
N LEU A 20 13.48 20.66 4.17
CA LEU A 20 12.68 19.83 3.27
C LEU A 20 13.19 19.90 1.83
N GLN A 21 13.60 21.07 1.36
CA GLN A 21 14.17 21.26 0.03
C GLN A 21 15.55 20.62 -0.15
N GLU A 22 16.18 20.10 0.90
CA GLU A 22 17.37 19.25 0.77
C GLU A 22 17.04 17.85 0.23
N LEU A 23 15.77 17.43 0.27
CA LEU A 23 15.32 16.13 -0.23
C LEU A 23 14.98 16.19 -1.74
N ASP A 24 15.63 15.34 -2.53
CA ASP A 24 15.49 15.32 -4.00
C ASP A 24 14.03 15.21 -4.46
N TRP A 25 13.23 14.38 -3.77
CA TRP A 25 11.83 14.16 -4.11
C TRP A 25 10.93 15.36 -3.75
N VAL A 26 11.31 16.19 -2.77
CA VAL A 26 10.63 17.47 -2.48
C VAL A 26 10.98 18.50 -3.55
N ARG A 27 12.26 18.63 -3.93
CA ARG A 27 12.68 19.55 -5.00
C ARG A 27 11.98 19.25 -6.33
N ALA A 28 11.71 17.98 -6.61
CA ALA A 28 11.01 17.56 -7.81
C ALA A 28 9.56 18.06 -7.91
N LEU A 29 8.95 18.50 -6.81
CA LEU A 29 7.59 19.08 -6.81
C LEU A 29 7.57 20.49 -7.39
N ALA A 30 8.66 21.24 -7.24
CA ALA A 30 8.75 22.62 -7.71
C ALA A 30 8.71 22.67 -9.25
N GLY A 31 7.90 23.57 -9.79
CA GLY A 31 7.70 23.71 -11.23
C GLY A 31 6.86 22.61 -11.89
N CYS A 32 6.37 21.61 -11.14
CA CYS A 32 5.39 20.66 -11.66
C CYS A 32 4.03 21.36 -11.77
N VAL A 33 3.65 21.72 -12.99
CA VAL A 33 2.39 22.42 -13.27
C VAL A 33 1.17 21.63 -12.81
N GLN A 34 0.15 22.34 -12.33
CA GLN A 34 -1.16 21.78 -12.02
C GLN A 34 -2.24 22.44 -12.86
N ASP A 35 -3.47 21.94 -12.73
CA ASP A 35 -4.61 22.45 -13.47
C ASP A 35 -5.09 23.80 -12.89
N PRO A 36 -5.11 24.91 -13.65
CA PRO A 36 -5.42 26.23 -13.11
C PRO A 36 -6.85 26.38 -12.55
N ILE A 37 -7.78 25.49 -12.92
CA ILE A 37 -9.16 25.54 -12.39
C ILE A 37 -9.23 24.91 -11.00
N HIS A 38 -8.51 23.82 -10.79
CA HIS A 38 -8.51 23.09 -9.52
C HIS A 38 -7.39 23.53 -8.57
N HIS A 39 -6.36 24.18 -9.11
CA HIS A 39 -5.13 24.56 -8.45
C HIS A 39 -4.67 25.93 -8.96
N ALA A 40 -5.46 26.97 -8.64
CA ALA A 40 -5.15 28.34 -9.07
C ALA A 40 -3.88 28.90 -8.40
N GLU A 41 -3.38 28.26 -7.34
CA GLU A 41 -2.15 28.59 -6.63
C GLU A 41 -0.87 28.32 -7.42
N GLY A 42 -0.91 27.42 -8.42
CA GLY A 42 0.22 27.20 -9.34
C GLY A 42 0.74 25.76 -9.37
N ASP A 43 1.94 25.54 -8.83
CA ASP A 43 2.64 24.25 -8.94
C ASP A 43 2.43 23.35 -7.72
N VAL A 44 2.81 22.07 -7.87
CA VAL A 44 2.66 21.05 -6.81
C VAL A 44 3.36 21.45 -5.51
N TRP A 45 4.50 22.14 -5.57
CA TRP A 45 5.20 22.55 -4.36
C TRP A 45 4.47 23.68 -3.64
N ILE A 46 3.98 24.68 -4.36
CA ILE A 46 3.17 25.76 -3.79
C ILE A 46 1.94 25.18 -3.09
N HIS A 47 1.22 24.28 -3.77
CA HIS A 47 0.10 23.54 -3.21
C HIS A 47 0.49 22.80 -1.92
N THR A 48 1.53 21.98 -1.97
CA THR A 48 2.01 21.21 -0.80
C THR A 48 2.34 22.11 0.40
N ARG A 49 2.91 23.30 0.15
CA ARG A 49 3.17 24.28 1.21
C ARG A 49 1.89 24.79 1.85
N MET A 50 0.92 25.19 1.04
CA MET A 50 -0.38 25.67 1.51
C MET A 50 -1.15 24.59 2.29
N VAL A 51 -1.04 23.32 1.89
CA VAL A 51 -1.60 22.17 2.62
C VAL A 51 -0.99 22.04 4.02
N LEU A 52 0.34 22.08 4.13
CA LEU A 52 1.01 21.99 5.43
C LEU A 52 0.76 23.22 6.32
N GLU A 53 0.69 24.43 5.73
CA GLU A 53 0.32 25.64 6.46
C GLU A 53 -1.11 25.56 7.00
N SER A 54 -2.04 25.06 6.19
CA SER A 54 -3.43 24.80 6.61
C SER A 54 -3.46 23.78 7.77
N LEU A 55 -2.74 22.67 7.63
CA LEU A 55 -2.65 21.61 8.64
C LEU A 55 -2.19 22.15 10.00
N LEU A 56 -1.18 23.04 10.03
CA LEU A 56 -0.68 23.64 11.27
C LEU A 56 -1.74 24.43 12.05
N THR A 57 -2.81 24.90 11.38
CA THR A 57 -3.91 25.65 12.01
C THR A 57 -5.06 24.77 12.48
N MET A 58 -5.10 23.49 12.07
CA MET A 58 -6.22 22.59 12.35
C MET A 58 -6.19 22.07 13.79
N PRO A 59 -7.20 22.36 14.63
CA PRO A 59 -7.25 21.88 16.02
C PRO A 59 -7.24 20.36 16.12
N ALA A 60 -7.92 19.68 15.20
CA ALA A 60 -8.01 18.21 15.17
C ALA A 60 -6.64 17.56 14.99
N TRP A 61 -5.79 18.06 14.07
CA TRP A 61 -4.42 17.57 13.90
C TRP A 61 -3.54 17.87 15.13
N ARG A 62 -3.69 19.05 15.73
CA ARG A 62 -2.95 19.43 16.95
C ARG A 62 -3.32 18.56 18.15
N ALA A 63 -4.53 18.02 18.20
CA ALA A 63 -5.00 17.15 19.28
C ALA A 63 -4.52 15.68 19.14
N LEU A 64 -3.99 15.29 17.98
CA LEU A 64 -3.48 13.93 17.76
C LEU A 64 -2.28 13.60 18.67
N ALA A 65 -2.10 12.32 18.93
CA ALA A 65 -0.85 11.80 19.48
C ALA A 65 0.30 11.99 18.48
N ASP A 66 1.54 12.00 18.96
CA ASP A 66 2.70 12.38 18.13
C ASP A 66 2.92 11.44 16.92
N ALA A 67 2.66 10.15 17.08
CA ALA A 67 2.75 9.17 15.99
C ALA A 67 1.74 9.47 14.87
N ASP A 68 0.47 9.71 15.23
CA ASP A 68 -0.60 10.03 14.27
C ASP A 68 -0.39 11.41 13.64
N ARG A 69 0.07 12.37 14.43
CA ARG A 69 0.42 13.72 13.98
C ARG A 69 1.50 13.67 12.90
N LEU A 70 2.54 12.86 13.12
CA LEU A 70 3.61 12.62 12.17
C LEU A 70 3.10 11.91 10.90
N ALA A 71 2.26 10.88 11.04
CA ALA A 71 1.67 10.18 9.90
C ALA A 71 0.85 11.12 9.00
N VAL A 72 -0.02 11.96 9.59
CA VAL A 72 -0.81 12.95 8.83
C VAL A 72 0.10 14.00 8.19
N TRP A 73 1.12 14.49 8.91
CA TRP A 73 2.05 15.49 8.38
C TRP A 73 2.86 14.95 7.18
N LEU A 74 3.38 13.72 7.27
CA LEU A 74 4.04 13.04 6.15
C LEU A 74 3.07 12.73 5.01
N GLY A 75 1.85 12.30 5.34
CA GLY A 75 0.77 12.11 4.38
C GLY A 75 0.51 13.38 3.56
N CYS A 76 0.35 14.54 4.22
CA CYS A 76 0.19 15.83 3.56
C CYS A 76 1.42 16.23 2.73
N LEU A 77 2.64 16.05 3.25
CA LEU A 77 3.87 16.37 2.53
C LEU A 77 4.06 15.52 1.26
N MET A 78 3.57 14.28 1.27
CA MET A 78 3.83 13.29 0.22
C MET A 78 2.61 12.91 -0.64
N HIS A 79 1.40 13.42 -0.35
CA HIS A 79 0.16 13.01 -1.05
C HIS A 79 0.26 13.10 -2.58
N ASP A 80 0.96 14.13 -3.06
CA ASP A 80 1.18 14.44 -4.46
C ASP A 80 2.58 14.10 -4.98
N ILE A 81 3.38 13.32 -4.23
CA ILE A 81 4.80 13.06 -4.52
C ILE A 81 5.08 12.52 -5.92
N ALA A 82 4.11 11.84 -6.53
CA ALA A 82 4.24 11.26 -7.86
C ALA A 82 3.64 12.10 -9.00
N LYS A 83 3.04 13.27 -8.72
CA LYS A 83 2.58 14.19 -9.79
C LYS A 83 3.69 14.50 -10.79
N PRO A 84 4.95 14.82 -10.42
CA PRO A 84 6.03 15.07 -11.38
C PRO A 84 6.27 13.94 -12.40
N ARG A 85 5.94 12.69 -12.06
CA ARG A 85 6.11 11.52 -12.94
C ARG A 85 4.86 11.17 -13.75
N THR A 86 3.72 11.73 -13.40
CA THR A 86 2.40 11.33 -13.92
C THR A 86 1.62 12.49 -14.57
N THR A 87 2.05 13.72 -14.35
CA THR A 87 1.49 14.93 -14.94
C THR A 87 1.66 14.93 -16.46
N LYS A 88 0.57 15.22 -17.17
CA LYS A 88 0.51 15.40 -18.62
C LYS A 88 -0.37 16.60 -18.94
N VAL A 89 -0.02 17.31 -20.01
CA VAL A 89 -0.91 18.28 -20.66
C VAL A 89 -1.69 17.52 -21.72
N GLU A 90 -3.01 17.51 -21.60
CA GLU A 90 -3.91 16.86 -22.53
C GLU A 90 -4.17 17.74 -23.76
N ASP A 91 -4.77 17.18 -24.81
CA ASP A 91 -5.01 17.88 -26.09
C ASP A 91 -5.93 19.11 -25.95
N ASP A 92 -6.80 19.12 -24.94
CA ASP A 92 -7.71 20.23 -24.61
C ASP A 92 -7.05 21.33 -23.74
N GLY A 93 -5.76 21.18 -23.45
CA GLY A 93 -4.98 22.10 -22.61
C GLY A 93 -5.16 21.87 -21.10
N ARG A 94 -5.96 20.89 -20.67
CA ARG A 94 -6.10 20.52 -19.24
C ARG A 94 -4.84 19.82 -18.76
N VAL A 95 -4.54 19.98 -17.48
CA VAL A 95 -3.39 19.31 -16.85
C VAL A 95 -3.93 18.17 -15.99
N THR A 96 -3.50 16.93 -16.27
CA THR A 96 -3.93 15.77 -15.49
C THR A 96 -2.75 15.00 -14.93
N ALA A 97 -2.91 14.42 -13.74
CA ALA A 97 -1.95 13.54 -13.11
C ALA A 97 -2.60 12.18 -12.80
N LYS A 98 -3.15 11.54 -13.83
CA LYS A 98 -3.92 10.29 -13.67
C LYS A 98 -3.03 9.20 -13.07
N GLY A 99 -3.51 8.60 -11.97
CA GLY A 99 -2.80 7.51 -11.27
C GLY A 99 -1.70 7.96 -10.29
N HIS A 100 -1.54 9.26 -10.04
CA HIS A 100 -0.51 9.77 -9.12
C HIS A 100 -0.66 9.20 -7.71
N SER A 101 -1.87 8.95 -7.19
CA SER A 101 -2.05 8.41 -5.83
C SER A 101 -1.46 6.99 -5.70
N ARG A 102 -1.66 6.12 -6.72
CA ARG A 102 -1.05 4.78 -6.73
C ARG A 102 0.48 4.85 -6.91
N ALA A 103 0.94 5.69 -7.84
CA ALA A 103 2.37 5.86 -8.07
C ALA A 103 3.06 6.49 -6.84
N GLY A 104 2.37 7.38 -6.13
CA GLY A 104 2.79 8.08 -4.94
C GLY A 104 2.97 7.13 -3.77
N GLU A 105 2.00 6.26 -3.53
CA GLU A 105 2.10 5.19 -2.53
C GLU A 105 3.37 4.34 -2.74
N LEU A 106 3.59 3.84 -3.96
CA LEU A 106 4.76 3.00 -4.28
C LEU A 106 6.08 3.76 -4.12
N MET A 107 6.10 5.02 -4.55
CA MET A 107 7.27 5.89 -4.43
C MET A 107 7.59 6.21 -2.97
N ALA A 108 6.58 6.57 -2.19
CA ALA A 108 6.72 6.86 -0.77
C ALA A 108 7.17 5.63 0.02
N ARG A 109 6.60 4.45 -0.24
CA ARG A 109 7.01 3.19 0.40
C ARG A 109 8.49 2.94 0.20
N GLN A 110 8.97 3.04 -1.04
CA GLN A 110 10.39 2.84 -1.34
C GLN A 110 11.27 3.87 -0.62
N ILE A 111 10.94 5.16 -0.71
CA ILE A 111 11.73 6.24 -0.09
C ILE A 111 11.80 6.05 1.43
N LEU A 112 10.65 5.88 2.08
CA LEU A 112 10.55 5.75 3.53
C LEU A 112 11.24 4.48 4.04
N TRP A 113 11.13 3.36 3.31
CA TRP A 113 11.86 2.13 3.65
C TRP A 113 13.37 2.30 3.52
N GLU A 114 13.85 2.95 2.45
CA GLU A 114 15.29 3.23 2.28
C GLU A 114 15.83 4.22 3.33
N MET A 115 14.98 5.13 3.82
CA MET A 115 15.29 6.05 4.91
C MET A 115 15.19 5.40 6.31
N GLY A 116 14.70 4.16 6.42
CA GLY A 116 14.57 3.45 7.69
C GLY A 116 13.36 3.87 8.54
N ALA A 117 12.29 4.35 7.91
CA ALA A 117 11.04 4.66 8.60
C ALA A 117 10.48 3.41 9.31
N PRO A 118 9.92 3.55 10.53
CA PRO A 118 9.20 2.47 11.19
C PRO A 118 8.09 1.91 10.29
N PHE A 119 7.95 0.58 10.25
CA PHE A 119 7.02 -0.10 9.35
C PHE A 119 5.57 0.44 9.46
N ALA A 120 5.05 0.55 10.69
CA ALA A 120 3.68 1.01 10.92
C ALA A 120 3.45 2.45 10.41
N LEU A 121 4.39 3.36 10.70
CA LEU A 121 4.33 4.74 10.20
C LEU A 121 4.37 4.77 8.67
N ARG A 122 5.27 4.00 8.07
CA ARG A 122 5.42 3.95 6.61
C ARG A 122 4.13 3.49 5.94
N GLU A 123 3.56 2.38 6.36
CA GLU A 123 2.37 1.83 5.71
C GLU A 123 1.13 2.71 5.93
N GLU A 124 1.00 3.35 7.10
CA GLU A 124 -0.05 4.35 7.34
C GLU A 124 0.09 5.52 6.35
N VAL A 125 1.29 6.11 6.22
CA VAL A 125 1.56 7.18 5.25
C VAL A 125 1.27 6.74 3.81
N CYS A 126 1.65 5.51 3.45
CA CYS A 126 1.36 4.96 2.12
C CYS A 126 -0.14 4.85 1.86
N GLY A 127 -0.91 4.37 2.84
CA GLY A 127 -2.37 4.30 2.76
C GLY A 127 -3.02 5.69 2.64
N LEU A 128 -2.55 6.67 3.42
CA LEU A 128 -3.00 8.07 3.31
C LEU A 128 -2.77 8.61 1.89
N ILE A 129 -1.57 8.43 1.33
CA ILE A 129 -1.25 8.86 -0.05
C ILE A 129 -2.12 8.14 -1.07
N ARG A 130 -2.33 6.83 -0.91
CA ARG A 130 -3.10 6.01 -1.86
C ARG A 130 -4.54 6.49 -1.99
N TYR A 131 -5.16 6.88 -0.88
CA TYR A 131 -6.59 7.17 -0.80
C TYR A 131 -6.92 8.65 -0.60
N HIS A 132 -5.95 9.57 -0.57
CA HIS A 132 -6.16 10.98 -0.19
C HIS A 132 -7.29 11.70 -0.94
N GLN A 133 -7.56 11.34 -2.20
CA GLN A 133 -8.65 11.96 -2.98
C GLN A 133 -10.01 11.31 -2.77
N VAL A 134 -10.08 10.09 -2.24
CA VAL A 134 -11.34 9.32 -2.12
C VAL A 134 -12.41 10.06 -1.31
N PRO A 135 -12.09 10.71 -0.18
CA PRO A 135 -13.09 11.49 0.56
C PRO A 135 -13.78 12.59 -0.26
N PHE A 136 -13.21 13.05 -1.38
CA PHE A 136 -13.82 14.09 -2.22
C PHE A 136 -15.02 13.62 -3.04
N PHE A 137 -15.21 12.30 -3.19
CA PHE A 137 -16.22 11.74 -4.09
C PHE A 137 -16.81 10.39 -3.66
N LEU A 138 -16.47 9.87 -2.47
CA LEU A 138 -16.89 8.53 -2.05
C LEU A 138 -18.42 8.38 -2.00
N ILE A 139 -19.12 9.37 -1.47
CA ILE A 139 -20.53 9.27 -1.07
C ILE A 139 -21.47 9.06 -2.24
N GLY A 140 -21.15 9.62 -3.42
CA GLY A 140 -21.92 9.42 -4.64
C GLY A 140 -21.80 8.02 -5.26
N ARG A 141 -20.99 7.11 -4.69
CA ARG A 141 -20.71 5.80 -5.27
C ARG A 141 -21.65 4.72 -4.74
N SER A 142 -22.03 3.79 -5.61
CA SER A 142 -22.83 2.61 -5.25
C SER A 142 -22.09 1.61 -4.36
N ASP A 143 -20.75 1.64 -4.35
CA ASP A 143 -19.89 0.78 -3.53
C ASP A 143 -19.27 1.50 -2.33
N ALA A 144 -19.81 2.66 -1.91
CA ALA A 144 -19.23 3.52 -0.88
C ALA A 144 -18.90 2.77 0.43
N GLN A 145 -19.83 1.95 0.93
CA GLN A 145 -19.65 1.15 2.16
C GLN A 145 -18.53 0.10 2.03
N ARG A 146 -18.45 -0.54 0.86
CA ARG A 146 -17.40 -1.52 0.57
C ARG A 146 -16.04 -0.84 0.47
N MET A 147 -15.99 0.32 -0.17
CA MET A 147 -14.76 1.09 -0.34
C MET A 147 -14.30 1.71 0.99
N SER A 148 -15.19 2.24 1.84
CA SER A 148 -14.82 2.70 3.20
C SER A 148 -14.26 1.55 4.03
N SER A 149 -14.86 0.35 3.92
CA SER A 149 -14.33 -0.87 4.54
C SER A 149 -12.94 -1.24 4.02
N GLU A 150 -12.70 -1.23 2.70
CA GLU A 150 -11.37 -1.52 2.11
C GLU A 150 -10.32 -0.51 2.57
N ILE A 151 -10.67 0.78 2.61
CA ILE A 151 -9.78 1.85 3.07
C ILE A 151 -9.41 1.65 4.53
N SER A 152 -10.39 1.39 5.40
CA SER A 152 -10.16 1.20 6.84
C SER A 152 -9.22 0.04 7.17
N LEU A 153 -9.13 -0.96 6.28
CA LEU A 153 -8.20 -2.08 6.41
C LEU A 153 -6.77 -1.74 5.99
N ALA A 154 -6.55 -0.59 5.36
CA ALA A 154 -5.27 -0.14 4.84
C ALA A 154 -4.72 1.11 5.54
N THR A 155 -5.59 2.02 6.00
CA THR A 155 -5.25 3.26 6.70
C THR A 155 -6.44 3.70 7.54
N ARG A 156 -6.17 4.45 8.60
CA ARG A 156 -7.23 5.00 9.45
C ARG A 156 -8.01 6.09 8.73
N CYS A 157 -9.34 5.94 8.68
CA CYS A 157 -10.22 6.86 7.97
C CYS A 157 -10.26 8.26 8.62
N ASP A 158 -10.09 8.36 9.94
CA ASP A 158 -10.03 9.64 10.65
C ASP A 158 -8.79 10.46 10.25
N LEU A 159 -7.63 9.81 10.14
CA LEU A 159 -6.40 10.42 9.63
C LEU A 159 -6.52 10.78 8.14
N LEU A 160 -7.11 9.90 7.33
CA LEU A 160 -7.36 10.16 5.91
C LEU A 160 -8.24 11.38 5.69
N ALA A 161 -9.30 11.53 6.49
CA ALA A 161 -10.17 12.69 6.41
C ALA A 161 -9.45 14.00 6.79
N LEU A 162 -8.47 13.95 7.71
CA LEU A 162 -7.64 15.12 8.03
C LEU A 162 -6.70 15.49 6.88
N VAL A 163 -6.06 14.51 6.23
CA VAL A 163 -5.22 14.75 5.04
C VAL A 163 -6.07 15.35 3.91
N ALA A 164 -7.24 14.79 3.65
CA ALA A 164 -8.15 15.28 2.62
C ALA A 164 -8.65 16.70 2.92
N GLU A 165 -8.97 17.01 4.19
CA GLU A 165 -9.38 18.35 4.59
C GLU A 165 -8.24 19.36 4.46
N ALA A 166 -7.01 19.00 4.88
CA ALA A 166 -5.85 19.85 4.72
C ALA A 166 -5.53 20.09 3.23
N ASP A 167 -5.62 19.05 2.39
CA ASP A 167 -5.48 19.16 0.93
C ASP A 167 -6.51 20.14 0.35
N MET A 168 -7.77 20.06 0.77
CA MET A 168 -8.82 20.95 0.29
C MET A 168 -8.68 22.39 0.79
N ARG A 169 -8.33 22.59 2.05
CA ARG A 169 -8.09 23.94 2.61
C ARG A 169 -6.83 24.59 2.04
N GLY A 170 -5.86 23.79 1.63
CA GLY A 170 -4.57 24.20 1.09
C GLY A 170 -4.56 24.52 -0.41
N ARG A 171 -5.70 24.77 -1.06
CA ARG A 171 -5.77 25.15 -2.48
C ARG A 171 -6.79 26.25 -2.74
N HIS A 172 -6.65 26.92 -3.88
CA HIS A 172 -7.65 27.87 -4.36
C HIS A 172 -8.51 27.24 -5.46
N CYS A 173 -9.75 26.87 -5.11
CA CYS A 173 -10.73 26.31 -6.06
C CYS A 173 -12.16 26.77 -5.73
N ALA A 174 -13.01 26.85 -6.76
CA ALA A 174 -14.37 27.37 -6.63
C ALA A 174 -15.33 26.42 -5.89
N ASP A 175 -15.02 25.13 -5.83
CA ASP A 175 -15.87 24.08 -5.28
C ASP A 175 -15.39 23.56 -3.92
N ALA A 176 -14.53 24.31 -3.23
CA ALA A 176 -13.95 23.93 -1.95
C ALA A 176 -15.01 23.58 -0.89
N GLU A 177 -16.05 24.41 -0.73
CA GLU A 177 -17.12 24.19 0.26
C GLU A 177 -17.89 22.89 0.00
N ARG A 178 -18.18 22.60 -1.27
CA ARG A 178 -18.86 21.36 -1.68
C ARG A 178 -18.02 20.15 -1.32
N ILE A 179 -16.72 20.19 -1.59
CA ILE A 179 -15.84 19.04 -1.30
C ILE A 179 -15.58 18.91 0.19
N LEU A 180 -15.48 20.00 0.95
CA LEU A 180 -15.43 19.94 2.42
C LEU A 180 -16.67 19.24 2.99
N LEU A 181 -17.86 19.49 2.42
CA LEU A 181 -19.07 18.76 2.78
C LEU A 181 -18.96 17.25 2.44
N GLU A 182 -18.44 16.88 1.26
CA GLU A 182 -18.19 15.47 0.90
C GLU A 182 -17.26 14.79 1.92
N ILE A 183 -16.23 15.49 2.40
CA ILE A 183 -15.32 14.98 3.42
C ILE A 183 -16.06 14.78 4.75
N GLU A 184 -16.94 15.68 5.17
CA GLU A 184 -17.76 15.47 6.37
C GLU A 184 -18.69 14.27 6.23
N LEU A 185 -19.33 14.11 5.06
CA LEU A 185 -20.17 12.94 4.78
C LEU A 185 -19.35 11.65 4.77
N PHE A 186 -18.11 11.67 4.28
CA PHE A 186 -17.17 10.55 4.40
C PHE A 186 -16.93 10.18 5.87
N ARG A 187 -16.75 11.16 6.76
CA ARG A 187 -16.59 10.89 8.20
C ARG A 187 -17.83 10.22 8.79
N GLU A 188 -19.03 10.72 8.45
CA GLU A 188 -20.29 10.13 8.92
C GLU A 188 -20.47 8.70 8.42
N LEU A 189 -20.23 8.44 7.13
CA LEU A 189 -20.27 7.08 6.58
C LEU A 189 -19.31 6.15 7.32
N CYS A 190 -18.05 6.57 7.54
CA CYS A 190 -17.10 5.75 8.27
C CYS A 190 -17.49 5.52 9.74
N ARG A 191 -18.20 6.45 10.39
CA ARG A 191 -18.73 6.26 11.75
C ARG A 191 -19.89 5.26 11.75
N GLU A 192 -20.81 5.39 10.81
CA GLU A 192 -21.94 4.47 10.63
C GLU A 192 -21.47 3.05 10.36
N GLU A 193 -20.48 2.88 9.49
CA GLU A 193 -19.87 1.59 9.18
C GLU A 193 -18.93 1.08 10.29
N GLY A 194 -18.71 1.85 11.37
CA GLY A 194 -17.83 1.46 12.47
C GLY A 194 -16.36 1.34 12.07
N CYS A 195 -15.91 2.13 11.09
CA CYS A 195 -14.57 2.08 10.51
C CYS A 195 -13.84 3.44 10.47
N PHE A 196 -14.22 4.37 11.35
CA PHE A 196 -13.66 5.72 11.38
C PHE A 196 -12.24 5.79 11.97
N ALA A 197 -12.07 5.41 13.24
CA ALA A 197 -10.77 5.41 13.91
C ALA A 197 -10.09 4.04 13.91
N GLU A 198 -10.86 2.97 13.67
CA GLU A 198 -10.41 1.58 13.70
C GLU A 198 -10.78 0.90 12.37
N PRO A 199 -10.07 -0.17 11.98
CA PRO A 199 -10.44 -0.96 10.82
C PRO A 199 -11.84 -1.58 10.95
N ARG A 200 -12.57 -1.69 9.84
CA ARG A 200 -13.86 -2.39 9.81
C ARG A 200 -13.70 -3.83 10.33
N SER A 201 -14.49 -4.18 11.35
CA SER A 201 -14.61 -5.56 11.82
C SER A 201 -15.44 -6.40 10.84
N PHE A 202 -15.27 -7.72 10.88
CA PHE A 202 -16.08 -8.68 10.11
C PHE A 202 -16.39 -9.86 11.03
N ALA A 203 -17.48 -10.58 10.75
CA ALA A 203 -17.87 -11.74 11.56
C ALA A 203 -16.73 -12.78 11.70
N SER A 204 -15.98 -12.98 10.62
CA SER A 204 -14.75 -13.79 10.61
C SER A 204 -13.80 -13.36 9.48
N PRO A 205 -12.52 -13.81 9.51
CA PRO A 205 -11.60 -13.58 8.39
C PRO A 205 -12.08 -14.20 7.07
N HIS A 206 -12.84 -15.31 7.14
CA HIS A 206 -13.49 -15.91 5.97
C HIS A 206 -14.62 -15.02 5.45
N THR A 207 -15.47 -14.49 6.33
CA THR A 207 -16.53 -13.52 5.96
C THR A 207 -15.93 -12.30 5.25
N ARG A 208 -14.83 -11.72 5.78
CA ARG A 208 -14.10 -10.63 5.10
C ARG A 208 -13.64 -11.03 3.70
N PHE A 209 -13.01 -12.20 3.57
CA PHE A 209 -12.49 -12.70 2.30
C PHE A 209 -13.58 -12.84 1.22
N VAL A 210 -14.73 -13.40 1.59
CA VAL A 210 -15.87 -13.59 0.67
C VAL A 210 -16.57 -12.26 0.39
N TYR A 211 -16.71 -11.36 1.38
CA TYR A 211 -17.30 -10.04 1.23
C TYR A 211 -16.65 -9.26 0.08
N PHE A 212 -15.31 -9.21 0.02
CA PHE A 212 -14.60 -8.50 -1.04
C PHE A 212 -14.57 -9.22 -2.39
N ARG A 213 -14.98 -10.50 -2.47
CA ARG A 213 -15.00 -11.30 -3.71
C ARG A 213 -16.38 -11.48 -4.32
N SER A 214 -17.45 -11.21 -3.57
CA SER A 214 -18.82 -11.45 -4.02
C SER A 214 -19.73 -10.27 -3.68
N GLU A 215 -20.71 -10.01 -4.55
CA GLU A 215 -21.75 -9.01 -4.31
C GLU A 215 -22.82 -9.54 -3.34
N GLY A 216 -23.57 -8.62 -2.72
CA GLY A 216 -24.72 -8.95 -1.87
C GLY A 216 -24.41 -9.62 -0.53
N ARG A 217 -23.14 -9.66 -0.11
CA ARG A 217 -22.72 -10.16 1.20
C ARG A 217 -22.75 -9.03 2.24
N HIS A 218 -23.18 -9.35 3.46
CA HIS A 218 -23.15 -8.43 4.59
C HIS A 218 -21.91 -8.70 5.47
N PRO A 219 -21.15 -7.68 5.91
CA PRO A 219 -19.91 -7.85 6.67
C PRO A 219 -20.10 -8.53 8.04
N ASP A 220 -21.27 -8.33 8.65
CA ASP A 220 -21.61 -8.88 9.99
C ASP A 220 -22.33 -10.24 9.94
N GLN A 221 -22.63 -10.77 8.75
CA GLN A 221 -23.27 -12.06 8.60
C GLN A 221 -22.22 -13.14 8.33
N GLU A 222 -22.08 -14.09 9.26
CA GLU A 222 -21.12 -15.18 9.12
C GLU A 222 -21.32 -15.95 7.80
N ALA A 223 -20.28 -15.98 6.98
CA ALA A 223 -20.23 -16.79 5.79
C ALA A 223 -19.84 -18.23 6.15
N PHE A 224 -20.48 -19.21 5.52
CA PHE A 224 -20.16 -20.61 5.72
C PHE A 224 -18.76 -20.93 5.17
N ASP A 225 -17.81 -21.26 6.06
CA ASP A 225 -16.46 -21.67 5.71
C ASP A 225 -16.42 -23.18 5.41
N ASP A 226 -16.28 -23.51 4.13
CA ASP A 226 -16.18 -24.89 3.63
C ASP A 226 -14.76 -25.27 3.20
N SER A 227 -13.76 -24.49 3.63
CA SER A 227 -12.36 -24.70 3.23
C SER A 227 -11.84 -26.08 3.64
N ARG A 228 -11.07 -26.71 2.73
CA ARG A 228 -10.64 -28.11 2.86
C ARG A 228 -9.14 -28.31 3.01
N THR A 229 -8.37 -27.27 2.75
CA THR A 229 -6.90 -27.26 2.84
C THR A 229 -6.44 -25.81 2.99
N GLU A 230 -5.13 -25.61 3.18
CA GLU A 230 -4.53 -24.28 3.30
C GLU A 230 -3.39 -24.09 2.29
N MET A 231 -3.38 -22.95 1.61
CA MET A 231 -2.23 -22.50 0.82
C MET A 231 -1.62 -21.25 1.48
N VAL A 232 -0.33 -21.33 1.77
CA VAL A 232 0.46 -20.18 2.24
C VAL A 232 1.23 -19.57 1.08
N LEU A 233 1.00 -18.29 0.79
CA LEU A 233 1.73 -17.52 -0.20
C LEU A 233 2.80 -16.66 0.48
N MET A 234 4.06 -16.85 0.12
CA MET A 234 5.14 -15.97 0.57
C MET A 234 5.17 -14.69 -0.26
N CYS A 235 5.37 -13.54 0.38
CA CYS A 235 5.50 -12.24 -0.27
C CYS A 235 6.69 -11.49 0.35
N GLY A 236 7.57 -10.91 -0.48
CA GLY A 236 8.71 -10.15 0.01
C GLY A 236 9.83 -10.02 -1.02
N LEU A 237 10.64 -8.98 -0.87
CA LEU A 237 11.78 -8.71 -1.75
C LEU A 237 12.81 -9.87 -1.72
N PRO A 238 13.61 -10.07 -2.79
CA PRO A 238 14.75 -10.97 -2.73
C PRO A 238 15.67 -10.59 -1.57
N GLY A 239 16.14 -11.58 -0.81
CA GLY A 239 16.95 -11.32 0.38
C GLY A 239 16.19 -10.81 1.61
N SER A 240 14.85 -10.84 1.62
CA SER A 240 14.08 -10.53 2.84
C SER A 240 14.00 -11.67 3.86
N GLY A 241 14.52 -12.87 3.53
CA GLY A 241 14.50 -14.02 4.43
C GLY A 241 13.32 -14.98 4.29
N LYS A 242 12.53 -14.90 3.19
CA LYS A 242 11.41 -15.82 2.91
C LYS A 242 11.80 -17.30 3.06
N ASP A 243 12.91 -17.73 2.47
CA ASP A 243 13.33 -19.14 2.52
C ASP A 243 13.70 -19.59 3.94
N SER A 244 14.19 -18.68 4.77
CA SER A 244 14.43 -18.95 6.19
C SER A 244 13.12 -19.07 6.94
N TYR A 245 12.16 -18.18 6.68
CA TYR A 245 10.82 -18.25 7.28
C TYR A 245 10.10 -19.57 6.92
N VAL A 246 10.17 -19.99 5.65
CA VAL A 246 9.58 -21.26 5.20
C VAL A 246 10.20 -22.45 5.93
N ARG A 247 11.54 -22.49 6.06
CA ARG A 247 12.22 -23.58 6.78
C ARG A 247 11.91 -23.60 8.28
N GLU A 248 11.66 -22.45 8.89
CA GLU A 248 11.38 -22.34 10.32
C GLU A 248 9.92 -22.70 10.66
N HIS A 249 8.97 -22.26 9.83
CA HIS A 249 7.53 -22.37 10.14
C HIS A 249 6.78 -23.44 9.36
N PHE A 250 7.33 -23.89 8.22
CA PHE A 250 6.66 -24.81 7.29
C PHE A 250 7.61 -25.91 6.80
N ALA A 251 8.52 -26.38 7.67
CA ALA A 251 9.54 -27.38 7.32
C ALA A 251 8.96 -28.67 6.74
N ASP A 252 7.80 -29.10 7.25
CA ASP A 252 7.13 -30.35 6.85
C ASP A 252 6.13 -30.17 5.70
N TRP A 253 5.97 -28.95 5.18
CA TRP A 253 5.01 -28.68 4.10
C TRP A 253 5.68 -28.76 2.73
N PRO A 254 5.02 -29.31 1.71
CA PRO A 254 5.45 -29.18 0.33
C PRO A 254 5.62 -27.71 -0.06
N VAL A 255 6.72 -27.38 -0.74
CA VAL A 255 7.03 -26.02 -1.19
C VAL A 255 7.07 -25.98 -2.71
N VAL A 256 6.14 -25.22 -3.30
CA VAL A 256 6.17 -24.84 -4.71
C VAL A 256 7.01 -23.56 -4.83
N SER A 257 8.32 -23.72 -5.07
CA SER A 257 9.26 -22.61 -5.25
C SER A 257 9.48 -22.30 -6.72
N LEU A 258 9.20 -21.06 -7.14
CA LEU A 258 9.50 -20.63 -8.51
C LEU A 258 11.00 -20.55 -8.77
N ASP A 259 11.78 -20.19 -7.76
CA ASP A 259 13.24 -20.14 -7.87
C ASP A 259 13.81 -21.56 -8.00
N GLY A 260 13.33 -22.52 -7.19
CA GLY A 260 13.71 -23.93 -7.30
C GLY A 260 13.31 -24.56 -8.64
N LEU A 261 12.12 -24.24 -9.15
CA LEU A 261 11.67 -24.70 -10.47
C LEU A 261 12.51 -24.15 -11.63
N ARG A 262 13.10 -22.95 -11.51
CA ARG A 262 14.04 -22.45 -12.53
C ARG A 262 15.32 -23.28 -12.56
N GLU A 263 15.85 -23.63 -11.38
CA GLU A 263 17.03 -24.46 -11.26
C GLU A 263 16.77 -25.88 -11.79
N GLU A 264 15.63 -26.49 -11.42
CA GLU A 264 15.24 -27.83 -11.88
C GLU A 264 15.01 -27.92 -13.40
N LEU A 265 14.48 -26.86 -14.01
CA LEU A 265 14.20 -26.79 -15.45
C LEU A 265 15.35 -26.21 -16.27
N GLU A 266 16.47 -25.86 -15.64
CA GLU A 266 17.64 -25.19 -16.26
C GLU A 266 17.25 -23.93 -17.08
N VAL A 267 16.30 -23.14 -16.57
CA VAL A 267 15.79 -21.91 -17.23
C VAL A 267 16.52 -20.69 -16.69
N GLU A 268 17.25 -19.97 -17.55
CA GLU A 268 17.92 -18.73 -17.18
C GLU A 268 16.92 -17.60 -16.89
N TRP A 269 17.36 -16.60 -16.11
CA TRP A 269 16.52 -15.44 -15.77
C TRP A 269 16.08 -14.60 -16.99
N THR A 270 16.83 -14.69 -18.09
CA THR A 270 16.58 -14.02 -19.36
C THR A 270 15.59 -14.77 -20.25
N ASP A 271 15.32 -16.04 -19.95
CA ASP A 271 14.56 -16.92 -20.83
C ASP A 271 13.06 -16.84 -20.55
N ASN A 272 12.27 -17.54 -21.36
CA ASN A 272 10.82 -17.55 -21.27
C ASN A 272 10.35 -18.16 -19.93
N GLN A 273 10.01 -17.27 -18.99
CA GLN A 273 9.52 -17.62 -17.65
C GLN A 273 8.15 -18.30 -17.64
N GLY A 274 7.47 -18.42 -18.79
CA GLY A 274 6.15 -19.02 -18.92
C GLY A 274 6.12 -20.50 -18.54
N GLN A 275 7.16 -21.27 -18.90
CA GLN A 275 7.25 -22.69 -18.59
C GLN A 275 7.36 -22.95 -17.08
N VAL A 276 8.18 -22.16 -16.39
CA VAL A 276 8.36 -22.21 -14.93
C VAL A 276 7.05 -21.90 -14.21
N LEU A 277 6.33 -20.86 -14.65
CA LEU A 277 5.03 -20.49 -14.09
C LEU A 277 3.98 -21.59 -14.33
N GLN A 278 3.98 -22.22 -15.49
CA GLN A 278 3.08 -23.31 -15.81
C GLN A 278 3.37 -24.54 -14.92
N ALA A 279 4.64 -24.94 -14.80
CA ALA A 279 5.06 -26.05 -13.95
C ALA A 279 4.68 -25.79 -12.47
N ALA A 280 4.91 -24.58 -11.96
CA ALA A 280 4.52 -24.18 -10.61
C ALA A 280 3.01 -24.32 -10.39
N ARG A 281 2.20 -23.83 -11.34
CA ARG A 281 0.74 -23.94 -11.27
C ARG A 281 0.25 -25.38 -11.29
N GLU A 282 0.85 -26.25 -12.09
CA GLU A 282 0.47 -27.67 -12.11
C GLU A 282 0.81 -28.36 -10.79
N ARG A 283 2.01 -28.12 -10.21
CA ARG A 283 2.34 -28.62 -8.85
C ARG A 283 1.35 -28.12 -7.79
N ALA A 284 1.00 -26.84 -7.82
CA ALA A 284 -0.01 -26.29 -6.91
C ALA A 284 -1.37 -27.00 -7.08
N LYS A 285 -1.83 -27.24 -8.32
CA LYS A 285 -3.08 -27.98 -8.57
C LYS A 285 -3.04 -29.41 -8.04
N GLU A 286 -1.89 -30.09 -8.10
CA GLU A 286 -1.74 -31.44 -7.56
C GLU A 286 -2.00 -31.46 -6.04
N HIS A 287 -1.38 -30.55 -5.29
CA HIS A 287 -1.62 -30.41 -3.85
C HIS A 287 -3.07 -30.04 -3.54
N LEU A 288 -3.64 -29.06 -4.28
CA LEU A 288 -5.03 -28.65 -4.12
C LEU A 288 -6.03 -29.79 -4.37
N ARG A 289 -5.81 -30.62 -5.41
CA ARG A 289 -6.65 -31.81 -5.70
C ARG A 289 -6.55 -32.86 -4.59
N ARG A 290 -5.37 -33.02 -4.00
CA ARG A 290 -5.11 -33.93 -2.88
C ARG A 290 -5.56 -33.37 -1.53
N ARG A 291 -5.97 -32.10 -1.48
CA ARG A 291 -6.28 -31.34 -0.25
C ARG A 291 -5.09 -31.27 0.72
N GLU A 292 -3.89 -31.33 0.17
CA GLU A 292 -2.65 -31.25 0.92
C GLU A 292 -2.25 -29.79 1.11
N PRO A 293 -1.96 -29.34 2.34
CA PRO A 293 -1.51 -27.99 2.58
C PRO A 293 -0.11 -27.78 1.97
N PHE A 294 0.16 -26.58 1.43
CA PHE A 294 1.45 -26.30 0.78
C PHE A 294 1.82 -24.82 0.82
N VAL A 295 3.10 -24.54 0.58
CA VAL A 295 3.64 -23.19 0.47
C VAL A 295 3.91 -22.83 -0.98
N TRP A 296 3.42 -21.68 -1.44
CA TRP A 296 3.81 -21.04 -2.68
C TRP A 296 4.89 -19.99 -2.39
N ASN A 297 6.14 -20.30 -2.73
CA ASN A 297 7.28 -19.43 -2.44
C ASN A 297 7.76 -18.69 -3.70
N ALA A 298 7.54 -17.38 -3.74
CA ALA A 298 8.07 -16.46 -4.73
C ALA A 298 8.10 -15.03 -4.15
N THR A 299 8.56 -14.05 -4.92
CA THR A 299 8.61 -12.64 -4.46
C THR A 299 7.22 -12.02 -4.32
N ASN A 300 6.30 -12.29 -5.26
CA ASN A 300 4.88 -11.92 -5.20
C ASN A 300 4.57 -10.44 -4.84
N LEU A 301 5.38 -9.52 -5.38
CA LEU A 301 5.38 -8.10 -4.98
C LEU A 301 4.15 -7.29 -5.41
N THR A 302 3.38 -7.75 -6.40
CA THR A 302 2.20 -7.03 -6.90
C THR A 302 0.92 -7.79 -6.60
N ARG A 303 -0.17 -7.07 -6.34
CA ARG A 303 -1.54 -7.61 -6.16
C ARG A 303 -1.95 -8.45 -7.35
N GLN A 304 -1.61 -8.05 -8.57
CA GLN A 304 -1.90 -8.83 -9.79
C GLN A 304 -1.21 -10.20 -9.80
N ARG A 305 0.05 -10.30 -9.32
CA ARG A 305 0.75 -11.59 -9.26
C ARG A 305 0.18 -12.49 -8.18
N ARG A 306 -0.16 -11.91 -7.03
CA ARG A 306 -0.79 -12.61 -5.91
C ARG A 306 -2.19 -13.12 -6.27
N SER A 307 -3.02 -12.27 -6.90
CA SER A 307 -4.41 -12.59 -7.19
C SER A 307 -4.58 -13.86 -8.03
N VAL A 308 -3.70 -14.08 -9.01
CA VAL A 308 -3.74 -15.26 -9.89
C VAL A 308 -3.68 -16.57 -9.11
N ILE A 309 -2.72 -16.70 -8.20
CA ILE A 309 -2.51 -17.94 -7.44
C ILE A 309 -3.46 -18.03 -6.24
N LEU A 310 -3.78 -16.90 -5.60
CA LEU A 310 -4.78 -16.85 -4.53
C LEU A 310 -6.16 -17.24 -5.05
N GLN A 311 -6.53 -16.81 -6.26
CA GLN A 311 -7.80 -17.18 -6.88
C GLN A 311 -7.81 -18.68 -7.23
N LEU A 312 -6.72 -19.20 -7.82
CA LEU A 312 -6.60 -20.63 -8.09
C LEU A 312 -6.82 -21.47 -6.81
N ALA A 313 -6.19 -21.09 -5.71
CA ALA A 313 -6.37 -21.80 -4.44
C ALA A 313 -7.80 -21.69 -3.90
N ALA A 314 -8.39 -20.48 -3.97
CA ALA A 314 -9.76 -20.23 -3.54
C ALA A 314 -10.79 -21.04 -4.36
N ASP A 315 -10.61 -21.15 -5.68
CA ASP A 315 -11.49 -21.93 -6.57
C ASP A 315 -11.48 -23.43 -6.23
N TYR A 316 -10.41 -23.93 -5.62
CA TYR A 316 -10.30 -25.30 -5.11
C TYR A 316 -10.78 -25.46 -3.66
N GLY A 317 -11.34 -24.40 -3.06
CA GLY A 317 -11.80 -24.40 -1.67
C GLY A 317 -10.65 -24.41 -0.66
N ALA A 318 -9.48 -23.87 -1.00
CA ALA A 318 -8.39 -23.70 -0.05
C ALA A 318 -8.53 -22.37 0.71
N ARG A 319 -8.29 -22.43 2.03
CA ARG A 319 -8.01 -21.25 2.83
C ARG A 319 -6.68 -20.66 2.37
N THR A 320 -6.63 -19.36 2.20
CA THR A 320 -5.45 -18.65 1.69
C THR A 320 -4.85 -17.75 2.76
N LYS A 321 -3.55 -17.90 2.99
CA LYS A 321 -2.76 -17.07 3.91
C LYS A 321 -1.62 -16.42 3.13
N ILE A 322 -1.40 -15.12 3.32
CA ILE A 322 -0.22 -14.43 2.81
C ILE A 322 0.74 -14.21 3.97
N VAL A 323 1.98 -14.66 3.85
CA VAL A 323 3.05 -14.30 4.78
C VAL A 323 3.94 -13.26 4.10
N TYR A 324 3.88 -12.04 4.60
CA TYR A 324 4.69 -10.93 4.16
C TYR A 324 5.97 -10.86 4.98
N VAL A 325 7.13 -11.01 4.33
CA VAL A 325 8.45 -11.01 4.97
C VAL A 325 9.26 -9.82 4.52
N GLU A 326 9.66 -8.99 5.48
CA GLU A 326 10.42 -7.77 5.26
C GLU A 326 11.61 -7.63 6.21
N SER A 327 12.71 -7.10 5.67
CA SER A 327 13.87 -6.64 6.44
C SER A 327 14.13 -5.15 6.17
N PRO A 328 14.77 -4.43 7.10
CA PRO A 328 15.25 -3.07 6.85
C PRO A 328 16.14 -3.01 5.61
N ALA A 329 16.15 -1.87 4.91
CA ALA A 329 16.89 -1.72 3.66
C ALA A 329 18.39 -2.06 3.80
N THR A 330 19.01 -1.58 4.86
CA THR A 330 20.44 -1.82 5.18
C THR A 330 20.74 -3.31 5.37
N GLU A 331 19.88 -4.03 6.09
CA GLU A 331 19.98 -5.47 6.31
C GLU A 331 19.74 -6.23 5.00
N LEU A 332 18.69 -5.89 4.24
CA LEU A 332 18.37 -6.55 2.98
C LEU A 332 19.51 -6.46 1.97
N TYR A 333 20.12 -5.27 1.81
CA TYR A 333 21.28 -5.11 0.92
C TYR A 333 22.50 -5.88 1.42
N THR A 334 22.71 -5.94 2.73
CA THR A 334 23.81 -6.71 3.34
C THR A 334 23.61 -8.22 3.15
N GLN A 335 22.42 -8.73 3.42
CA GLN A 335 22.07 -10.13 3.19
C GLN A 335 22.20 -10.50 1.72
N ASN A 336 21.72 -9.64 0.81
CA ASN A 336 21.80 -9.89 -0.62
C ASN A 336 23.25 -9.99 -1.13
N ARG A 337 24.16 -9.17 -0.62
CA ARG A 337 25.60 -9.25 -0.95
C ARG A 337 26.26 -10.56 -0.48
N ALA A 338 25.70 -11.22 0.53
CA ALA A 338 26.21 -12.50 1.04
C ALA A 338 25.63 -13.74 0.33
N ARG A 339 24.70 -13.58 -0.62
CA ARG A 339 24.05 -14.71 -1.33
C ARG A 339 24.98 -15.29 -2.39
N LYS A 340 24.85 -16.61 -2.64
CA LYS A 340 25.52 -17.31 -3.74
C LYS A 340 25.14 -16.73 -5.11
N ALA A 341 23.87 -16.36 -5.30
CA ALA A 341 23.37 -15.64 -6.47
C ALA A 341 22.96 -14.22 -6.04
N VAL A 342 23.88 -13.26 -6.23
CA VAL A 342 23.66 -11.85 -5.86
C VAL A 342 22.76 -11.18 -6.89
N VAL A 343 21.69 -10.54 -6.42
CA VAL A 343 20.84 -9.68 -7.27
C VAL A 343 21.41 -8.27 -7.24
N SER A 344 21.56 -7.59 -8.38
CA SER A 344 22.09 -6.22 -8.36
C SER A 344 21.17 -5.26 -7.60
N GLU A 345 21.73 -4.28 -6.90
CA GLU A 345 20.94 -3.29 -6.14
C GLU A 345 19.97 -2.53 -7.04
N GLN A 346 20.35 -2.26 -8.30
CA GLN A 346 19.46 -1.65 -9.30
C GLN A 346 18.24 -2.52 -9.60
N VAL A 347 18.38 -3.85 -9.65
CA VAL A 347 17.25 -4.77 -9.84
C VAL A 347 16.36 -4.79 -8.60
N ILE A 348 16.93 -4.78 -7.39
CA ILE A 348 16.15 -4.69 -6.14
C ILE A 348 15.35 -3.39 -6.09
N ARG A 349 15.96 -2.24 -6.40
CA ARG A 349 15.26 -0.95 -6.48
C ARG A 349 14.15 -0.94 -7.54
N ARG A 350 14.38 -1.59 -8.70
CA ARG A 350 13.35 -1.76 -9.74
C ARG A 350 12.20 -2.68 -9.29
N MET A 351 12.48 -3.68 -8.45
CA MET A 351 11.45 -4.51 -7.84
C MET A 351 10.68 -3.74 -6.76
N ALA A 352 11.38 -2.97 -5.93
CA ALA A 352 10.81 -2.14 -4.87
C ALA A 352 9.87 -1.05 -5.43
N SER A 353 10.12 -0.53 -6.63
CA SER A 353 9.22 0.44 -7.26
C SER A 353 7.83 -0.12 -7.66
N ARG A 354 7.64 -1.44 -7.55
CA ARG A 354 6.36 -2.14 -7.77
C ARG A 354 5.87 -2.87 -6.52
N TRP A 355 6.39 -2.49 -5.35
CA TRP A 355 6.14 -3.15 -4.08
C TRP A 355 4.79 -2.73 -3.49
N GLU A 356 3.78 -3.56 -3.76
CA GLU A 356 2.43 -3.39 -3.22
C GLU A 356 2.27 -4.24 -1.95
N MET A 357 1.94 -3.58 -0.84
CA MET A 357 1.64 -4.24 0.42
C MET A 357 0.47 -5.22 0.25
N PRO A 358 0.56 -6.46 0.73
CA PRO A 358 -0.58 -7.38 0.73
C PRO A 358 -1.74 -6.82 1.56
N ALA A 359 -2.90 -6.64 0.93
CA ALA A 359 -4.10 -6.19 1.62
C ALA A 359 -4.84 -7.34 2.29
N LEU A 360 -5.47 -7.07 3.43
CA LEU A 360 -6.33 -8.03 4.15
C LEU A 360 -7.53 -8.52 3.31
N THR A 361 -7.84 -7.81 2.22
CA THR A 361 -8.90 -8.17 1.26
C THR A 361 -8.46 -9.25 0.26
N GLU A 362 -7.16 -9.51 0.12
CA GLU A 362 -6.63 -10.47 -0.87
C GLU A 362 -6.77 -11.93 -0.41
N ALA A 363 -6.67 -12.18 0.90
CA ALA A 363 -6.57 -13.50 1.51
C ALA A 363 -7.36 -13.59 2.83
N HIS A 364 -7.58 -14.82 3.30
CA HIS A 364 -8.25 -15.05 4.60
C HIS A 364 -7.40 -14.51 5.74
N GLU A 365 -6.08 -14.50 5.57
CA GLU A 365 -5.13 -14.02 6.57
C GLU A 365 -3.93 -13.39 5.90
N VAL A 366 -3.42 -12.31 6.49
CA VAL A 366 -2.13 -11.70 6.13
C VAL A 366 -1.30 -11.62 7.40
N VAL A 367 -0.15 -12.30 7.40
CA VAL A 367 0.80 -12.35 8.50
C VAL A 367 1.98 -11.44 8.15
N LEU A 368 2.32 -10.53 9.07
CA LEU A 368 3.43 -9.60 8.92
C LEU A 368 4.66 -10.13 9.69
N ALA A 369 5.65 -10.63 8.94
CA ALA A 369 6.95 -11.05 9.46
C ALA A 369 7.99 -9.96 9.14
N VAL A 370 7.89 -8.84 9.87
CA VAL A 370 8.76 -7.66 9.70
C VAL A 370 9.86 -7.71 10.75
N ARG A 371 11.13 -7.66 10.31
CA ARG A 371 12.29 -7.52 11.20
C ARG A 371 12.49 -6.04 11.55
N GLY A 372 12.65 -5.75 12.84
CA GLY A 372 12.85 -4.40 13.37
C GLY A 372 14.28 -3.91 13.25
#